data_AF-A0AAN8FEX3-F1
#
_entry.id   AF-A0AAN8FEX3-F1
#
_cell.length_a   1.000
_cell.length_b   1.000
_cell.length_c   1.000
_cell.angle_alpha   90.00
_cell.angle_beta   90.00
_cell.angle_gamma   90.00
#
_symmetry.space_group_name_H-M   'P 1'
#
loop_
_entity.id
_entity.type
_entity.pdbx_description
1 polymer ?
#
loop_
_entity_poly.entity_id
_entity_poly.type
_entity_poly.pdbx_seq_one_letter_code
_entity_poly.pdbx_strand_id
1 'polypeptide(L)'
;MRWSCRRPLRRLLNFIRNKQSYNLRCLSVISLLVCVLVYIVVYIFLLDSTVIDTQYVNAVDQSVLNNRVDFHEMAILKLCSNRTSRCYSVYDRKSTLNGEEVVERHLLVDGFSDESDTVVRLVAPNGETFDTSDTRIWAIDHSAIRSDYVNITVVELDPVVVEIARSWFGVMESKNHHVVVNDGLKFIEEAGKSGSKFDVVVLDACDEAIRSPCPGAAFRNVKVIEMMKSVLTSTGVLEITGTMLFIPLMGTEEY
;
A
#
# COMPACT_ATOMS: atom_id res chain seq x y z
N MET A 1 -60.02 54.20 37.72
CA MET A 1 -60.59 54.41 36.37
C MET A 1 -60.11 53.30 35.44
N ARG A 2 -61.04 52.57 34.80
CA ARG A 2 -60.78 51.51 33.80
C ARG A 2 -60.63 52.14 32.41
N TRP A 3 -59.66 51.73 31.60
CA TRP A 3 -59.74 51.82 30.13
C TRP A 3 -59.20 50.54 29.47
N SER A 4 -59.93 50.08 28.45
CA SER A 4 -59.71 48.89 27.63
C SER A 4 -59.31 49.32 26.22
N CYS A 5 -58.46 48.55 25.52
CA CYS A 5 -58.38 48.64 24.06
C CYS A 5 -57.85 47.33 23.40
N ARG A 6 -58.77 46.54 22.82
CA ARG A 6 -58.49 45.36 21.97
C ARG A 6 -58.57 45.72 20.48
N ARG A 7 -57.46 46.17 19.89
CA ARG A 7 -57.21 46.19 18.42
C ARG A 7 -55.79 45.80 17.92
N PRO A 8 -54.75 45.45 18.74
CA PRO A 8 -53.43 45.06 18.21
C PRO A 8 -53.24 43.58 17.83
N LEU A 9 -54.14 42.66 18.24
CA LEU A 9 -53.81 41.23 18.28
C LEU A 9 -53.59 40.56 16.90
N ARG A 10 -54.31 40.96 15.85
CA ARG A 10 -54.20 40.31 14.53
C ARG A 10 -52.89 40.62 13.79
N ARG A 11 -52.38 41.86 13.92
CA ARG A 11 -51.07 42.23 13.37
C ARG A 11 -49.92 41.56 14.13
N LEU A 12 -50.09 41.40 15.44
CA LEU A 12 -49.14 40.70 16.30
C LEU A 12 -49.02 39.22 15.91
N LEU A 13 -50.14 38.52 15.64
CA LEU A 13 -50.14 37.11 15.28
C LEU A 13 -49.41 36.81 13.96
N ASN A 14 -49.61 37.62 12.92
CA ASN A 14 -48.89 37.45 11.65
C ASN A 14 -47.39 37.80 11.77
N PHE A 15 -47.04 38.79 12.59
CA PHE A 15 -45.66 39.13 12.91
C PHE A 15 -44.96 38.01 13.70
N ILE A 16 -45.64 37.43 14.70
CA ILE A 16 -45.14 36.29 15.49
C ILE A 16 -44.94 35.07 14.59
N ARG A 17 -45.89 34.73 13.71
CA ARG A 17 -45.77 33.58 12.79
C ARG A 17 -44.59 33.73 11.81
N ASN A 18 -44.37 34.92 11.27
CA ASN A 18 -43.27 35.18 10.34
C ASN A 18 -41.91 35.23 11.07
N LYS A 19 -41.87 35.80 12.28
CA LYS A 19 -40.69 35.80 13.18
C LYS A 19 -40.33 34.37 13.63
N GLN A 20 -41.32 33.52 13.88
CA GLN A 20 -41.12 32.12 14.26
C GLN A 20 -40.58 31.29 13.10
N SER A 21 -41.05 31.51 11.86
CA SER A 21 -40.50 30.87 10.65
C SER A 21 -39.10 31.36 10.29
N TYR A 22 -38.78 32.64 10.53
CA TYR A 22 -37.44 33.20 10.29
C TYR A 22 -36.45 32.68 11.34
N ASN A 23 -36.86 32.61 12.60
CA ASN A 23 -36.07 32.01 13.68
C ASN A 23 -35.80 30.52 13.44
N LEU A 24 -36.77 29.74 12.95
CA LEU A 24 -36.59 28.31 12.66
C LEU A 24 -35.58 28.06 11.53
N ARG A 25 -35.64 28.86 10.46
CA ARG A 25 -34.66 28.78 9.35
C ARG A 25 -33.27 29.26 9.77
N CYS A 26 -33.21 30.27 10.63
CA CYS A 26 -31.94 30.74 11.17
C CYS A 26 -31.31 29.68 12.10
N LEU A 27 -32.12 29.04 12.95
CA LEU A 27 -31.71 27.92 13.80
C LEU A 27 -31.21 26.72 12.99
N SER A 28 -31.86 26.37 11.87
CA SER A 28 -31.40 25.26 11.02
C SER A 28 -30.08 25.58 10.30
N VAL A 29 -29.89 26.83 9.86
CA VAL A 29 -28.61 27.26 9.25
C VAL A 29 -27.49 27.26 10.28
N ILE A 30 -27.75 27.75 11.49
CA ILE A 30 -26.78 27.72 12.60
C ILE A 30 -26.39 26.28 12.93
N SER A 31 -27.35 25.36 13.01
CA SER A 31 -27.06 23.93 13.25
C SER A 31 -26.18 23.33 12.16
N LEU A 32 -26.46 23.63 10.89
CA LEU A 32 -25.65 23.17 9.75
C LEU A 32 -24.22 23.73 9.82
N LEU A 33 -24.06 25.02 10.13
CA LEU A 33 -22.76 25.65 10.29
C LEU A 33 -21.98 25.02 11.45
N VAL A 34 -22.64 24.73 12.58
CA VAL A 34 -22.03 24.02 13.72
C VAL A 34 -21.60 22.61 13.32
N CYS A 35 -22.43 21.87 12.59
CA CYS A 35 -22.07 20.53 12.10
C CYS A 35 -20.88 20.57 11.12
N VAL A 36 -20.83 21.54 10.21
CA VAL A 36 -19.69 21.73 9.30
C VAL A 36 -18.44 22.09 10.08
N LEU A 37 -18.55 22.93 11.10
CA LEU A 37 -17.42 23.34 11.93
C LEU A 37 -16.90 22.17 12.78
N VAL A 38 -17.79 21.36 13.34
CA VAL A 38 -17.42 20.10 14.03
C VAL A 38 -16.79 19.10 13.06
N TYR A 39 -17.32 18.96 11.84
CA TYR A 39 -16.73 18.12 10.81
C TYR A 39 -15.33 18.60 10.42
N ILE A 40 -15.12 19.90 10.22
CA ILE A 40 -13.80 20.48 9.92
C ILE A 40 -12.84 20.26 11.08
N VAL A 41 -13.29 20.45 12.33
CA VAL A 41 -12.48 20.22 13.52
C VAL A 41 -12.09 18.74 13.62
N VAL A 42 -13.04 17.81 13.47
CA VAL A 42 -12.77 16.37 13.45
C VAL A 42 -11.86 16.00 12.27
N TYR A 43 -12.05 16.59 11.09
CA TYR A 43 -11.21 16.38 9.91
C TYR A 43 -9.78 16.87 10.13
N ILE A 44 -9.58 18.03 10.77
CA ILE A 44 -8.26 18.55 11.15
C ILE A 44 -7.61 17.61 12.19
N PHE A 45 -8.34 17.22 13.24
CA PHE A 45 -7.82 16.27 14.24
C PHE A 45 -7.53 14.88 13.68
N LEU A 46 -8.27 14.43 12.66
CA LEU A 46 -8.02 13.16 11.97
C LEU A 46 -6.88 13.29 10.93
N LEU A 47 -6.67 14.45 10.32
CA LEU A 47 -5.51 14.71 9.45
C LEU A 47 -4.20 14.82 10.25
N ASP A 48 -4.24 15.27 11.50
CA ASP A 48 -3.09 15.16 12.42
C ASP A 48 -2.67 13.70 12.68
N SER A 49 -3.49 12.71 12.25
CA SER A 49 -3.10 11.29 12.27
C SER A 49 -2.11 10.90 11.17
N THR A 50 -1.79 11.76 10.20
CA THR A 50 -0.53 11.64 9.46
C THR A 50 0.59 12.22 10.32
N VAL A 51 0.92 11.47 11.36
CA VAL A 51 2.05 11.72 12.25
C VAL A 51 3.32 11.46 11.45
N ILE A 52 3.80 12.45 10.69
CA ILE A 52 5.25 12.57 10.52
C ILE A 52 5.70 13.30 11.78
N ASP A 53 6.02 12.50 12.80
CA ASP A 53 6.59 13.01 14.02
C ASP A 53 7.90 13.72 13.67
N THR A 54 7.89 15.05 13.66
CA THR A 54 9.11 15.85 13.44
C THR A 54 10.16 15.59 14.52
N GLN A 55 9.77 15.02 15.67
CA GLN A 55 10.70 14.53 16.67
C GLN A 55 11.48 13.32 16.13
N TYR A 56 10.90 12.45 15.31
CA TYR A 56 11.59 11.29 14.72
C TYR A 56 12.57 11.68 13.60
N VAL A 57 12.21 12.65 12.75
CA VAL A 57 13.12 13.20 11.72
C VAL A 57 14.37 13.78 12.38
N ASN A 58 14.21 14.43 13.54
CA ASN A 58 15.29 15.04 14.32
C ASN A 58 15.77 14.17 15.50
N ALA A 59 15.28 12.93 15.67
CA ALA A 59 15.61 12.07 16.82
C ALA A 59 16.98 11.41 16.66
N VAL A 60 17.55 11.44 15.46
CA VAL A 60 18.84 10.84 15.19
C VAL A 60 19.93 11.83 15.61
N ASP A 61 20.72 11.42 16.61
CA ASP A 61 21.86 12.22 17.07
C ASP A 61 22.86 12.47 15.93
N GLN A 62 23.32 13.72 15.81
CA GLN A 62 24.21 14.16 14.73
C GLN A 62 25.50 13.33 14.67
N SER A 63 25.98 12.77 15.78
CA SER A 63 27.18 11.91 15.78
C SER A 63 26.95 10.57 15.06
N VAL A 64 25.72 10.04 15.09
CA VAL A 64 25.32 8.83 14.37
C VAL A 64 25.21 9.12 12.86
N LEU A 65 24.69 10.31 12.49
CA LEU A 65 24.64 10.75 11.10
C LEU A 65 26.04 11.01 10.54
N ASN A 66 26.91 11.68 11.30
CA ASN A 66 28.29 11.95 10.90
C ASN A 66 29.12 10.67 10.67
N ASN A 67 28.83 9.58 11.39
CA ASN A 67 29.45 8.28 11.13
C ASN A 67 28.85 7.55 9.91
N ARG A 68 27.68 7.97 9.40
CA ARG A 68 27.00 7.39 8.23
C ARG A 68 27.35 8.07 6.90
N VAL A 69 27.96 9.25 6.91
CA VAL A 69 28.16 10.13 5.73
C VAL A 69 28.91 9.45 4.55
N ASP A 70 29.59 8.33 4.79
CA ASP A 70 30.36 7.60 3.76
C ASP A 70 29.67 6.33 3.22
N PHE A 71 28.49 5.97 3.74
CA PHE A 71 27.80 4.74 3.33
C PHE A 71 26.75 5.00 2.25
N HIS A 72 26.82 4.23 1.18
CA HIS A 72 25.79 4.20 0.12
C HIS A 72 24.62 3.26 0.46
N GLU A 73 24.71 2.56 1.60
CA GLU A 73 23.79 1.50 2.00
C GLU A 73 23.58 1.50 3.53
N MET A 74 22.35 1.27 3.96
CA MET A 74 21.97 1.10 5.37
C MET A 74 21.20 -0.20 5.55
N ALA A 75 21.67 -1.06 6.47
CA ALA A 75 20.93 -2.26 6.87
C ALA A 75 19.74 -1.89 7.77
N ILE A 76 18.55 -2.36 7.40
CA ILE A 76 17.30 -2.10 8.12
C ILE A 76 16.91 -3.29 9.00
N LEU A 77 16.94 -4.49 8.43
CA LEU A 77 16.42 -5.69 9.07
C LEU A 77 17.10 -6.93 8.51
N LYS A 78 17.24 -7.96 9.34
CA LYS A 78 17.47 -9.33 8.92
C LYS A 78 16.52 -10.27 9.64
N LEU A 79 15.75 -11.06 8.90
CA LEU A 79 14.82 -12.07 9.43
C LEU A 79 15.01 -13.40 8.73
N CYS A 80 14.85 -14.49 9.46
CA CYS A 80 14.96 -15.83 8.90
C CYS A 80 13.66 -16.59 9.11
N SER A 81 13.21 -17.26 8.05
CA SER A 81 12.03 -18.09 8.06
C SER A 81 12.34 -19.51 8.51
N ASN A 82 11.59 -19.97 9.50
CA ASN A 82 11.60 -21.38 9.90
C ASN A 82 10.89 -22.27 8.88
N ARG A 83 10.07 -21.70 7.98
CA ARG A 83 9.28 -22.46 7.00
C ARG A 83 10.10 -22.84 5.78
N THR A 84 10.94 -21.93 5.30
CA THR A 84 11.75 -22.11 4.08
C THR A 84 13.24 -22.25 4.37
N SER A 85 13.69 -22.07 5.62
CA SER A 85 15.11 -21.95 6.00
C SER A 85 15.85 -20.80 5.29
N ARG A 86 15.12 -19.85 4.69
CA ARG A 86 15.69 -18.67 4.03
C ARG A 86 15.80 -17.51 5.00
N CYS A 87 16.84 -16.71 4.81
CA CYS A 87 16.99 -15.44 5.49
C CYS A 87 16.83 -14.30 4.48
N TYR A 88 16.22 -13.23 4.95
CA TYR A 88 15.90 -12.04 4.20
C TYR A 88 16.55 -10.86 4.88
N SER A 89 17.14 -9.98 4.08
CA SER A 89 17.79 -8.78 4.57
C SER A 89 17.23 -7.57 3.81
N VAL A 90 16.89 -6.51 4.54
CA VAL A 90 16.35 -5.27 3.98
C VAL A 90 17.40 -4.18 4.10
N TYR A 91 17.65 -3.48 2.99
CA TYR A 91 18.63 -2.39 2.94
C TYR A 91 18.08 -1.18 2.20
N ASP A 92 18.41 0.01 2.68
CA ASP A 92 18.15 1.25 1.95
C ASP A 92 19.46 1.69 1.27
N ARG A 93 19.40 1.95 -0.04
CA ARG A 93 20.55 2.34 -0.85
C ARG A 93 20.30 3.71 -1.46
N LYS A 94 21.30 4.60 -1.36
CA LYS A 94 21.30 5.87 -2.08
C LYS A 94 22.00 5.73 -3.43
N SER A 95 21.37 6.24 -4.47
CA SER A 95 21.89 6.28 -5.83
C SER A 95 21.61 7.66 -6.43
N THR A 96 22.43 8.07 -7.39
CA THR A 96 22.23 9.34 -8.10
C THR A 96 21.65 9.04 -9.47
N LEU A 97 20.40 9.45 -9.71
CA LEU A 97 19.73 9.29 -11.01
C LEU A 97 19.49 10.68 -11.61
N ASN A 98 20.02 10.93 -12.80
CA ASN A 98 19.89 12.23 -13.49
C ASN A 98 20.37 13.45 -12.68
N GLY A 99 21.31 13.25 -11.75
CA GLY A 99 21.81 14.30 -10.86
C GLY A 99 20.94 14.56 -9.63
N GLU A 100 19.84 13.82 -9.46
CA GLU A 100 19.01 13.83 -8.25
C GLU A 100 19.35 12.63 -7.37
N GLU A 101 19.35 12.83 -6.06
CA GLU A 101 19.47 11.75 -5.08
C GLU A 101 18.17 10.93 -5.07
N VAL A 102 18.32 9.63 -5.25
CA VAL A 102 17.24 8.64 -5.17
C VAL A 102 17.60 7.63 -4.11
N VAL A 103 16.65 7.33 -3.23
CA VAL A 103 16.80 6.28 -2.23
C VAL A 103 15.84 5.15 -2.55
N GLU A 104 16.38 3.94 -2.59
CA GLU A 104 15.64 2.72 -2.87
C GLU A 104 15.79 1.76 -1.69
N ARG A 105 14.68 1.10 -1.34
CA ARG A 105 14.66 0.01 -0.38
C ARG A 105 14.67 -1.31 -1.11
N HIS A 106 15.65 -2.14 -0.79
CA HIS A 106 15.91 -3.42 -1.39
C HIS A 106 15.59 -4.55 -0.40
N LEU A 107 14.84 -5.54 -0.86
CA LEU A 107 14.74 -6.85 -0.23
C LEU A 107 15.78 -7.76 -0.87
N LEU A 108 16.60 -8.41 -0.07
CA LEU A 108 17.57 -9.41 -0.52
C LEU A 108 17.29 -10.74 0.15
N VAL A 109 17.53 -11.81 -0.60
CA VAL A 109 17.54 -13.18 -0.07
C VAL A 109 18.99 -13.56 0.19
N ASP A 110 19.29 -14.00 1.42
CA ASP A 110 20.64 -14.44 1.79
C ASP A 110 21.10 -15.58 0.86
N GLY A 111 22.31 -15.46 0.34
CA GLY A 111 22.85 -16.36 -0.69
C GLY A 111 22.69 -15.85 -2.12
N PHE A 112 21.87 -14.81 -2.33
CA PHE A 112 21.69 -14.09 -3.59
C PHE A 112 21.97 -12.58 -3.42
N SER A 113 22.96 -12.22 -2.59
CA SER A 113 23.20 -10.83 -2.14
C SER A 113 23.55 -9.83 -3.25
N ASP A 114 23.92 -10.31 -4.43
CA ASP A 114 24.27 -9.47 -5.58
C ASP A 114 23.02 -9.01 -6.37
N GLU A 115 21.84 -9.58 -6.07
CA GLU A 115 20.57 -9.25 -6.72
C GLU A 115 19.52 -8.86 -5.68
N SER A 116 18.73 -7.84 -5.99
CA SER A 116 17.58 -7.48 -5.17
C SER A 116 16.38 -8.28 -5.63
N ASP A 117 15.71 -8.93 -4.69
CA ASP A 117 14.48 -9.68 -4.92
C ASP A 117 13.32 -8.71 -5.20
N THR A 118 13.23 -7.64 -4.39
CA THR A 118 12.26 -6.55 -4.58
C THR A 118 12.93 -5.22 -4.34
N VAL A 119 12.54 -4.19 -5.11
CA VAL A 119 13.00 -2.80 -4.94
C VAL A 119 11.81 -1.86 -4.90
N VAL A 120 11.81 -0.90 -4.00
CA VAL A 120 10.82 0.19 -3.98
C VAL A 120 11.50 1.53 -3.71
N ARG A 121 11.03 2.58 -4.38
CA ARG A 121 11.52 3.93 -4.17
C ARG A 121 10.96 4.52 -2.88
N LEU A 122 11.81 5.22 -2.12
CA LEU A 122 11.42 5.99 -0.95
C LEU A 122 11.24 7.47 -1.30
N VAL A 123 10.28 8.11 -0.64
CA VAL A 123 9.96 9.53 -0.77
C VAL A 123 10.44 10.24 0.50
N ALA A 124 11.50 11.04 0.33
CA ALA A 124 12.04 11.85 1.41
C ALA A 124 11.01 12.89 1.89
N PRO A 125 10.94 13.17 3.21
CA PRO A 125 10.28 14.37 3.72
C PRO A 125 10.88 15.64 3.10
N ASN A 126 10.10 16.71 3.03
CA ASN A 126 10.54 17.95 2.39
C ASN A 126 11.83 18.50 3.00
N GLY A 127 12.88 18.61 2.17
CA GLY A 127 14.17 19.18 2.56
C GLY A 127 15.13 18.22 3.25
N GLU A 128 14.75 16.94 3.40
CA GLU A 128 15.61 15.89 3.97
C GLU A 128 16.36 15.11 2.89
N THR A 129 17.52 14.56 3.25
CA THR A 129 18.32 13.65 2.41
C THR A 129 18.64 12.37 3.15
N PHE A 130 19.16 11.37 2.44
CA PHE A 130 19.57 10.07 3.03
C PHE A 130 20.53 10.25 4.20
N ASP A 131 21.44 11.24 4.09
CA ASP A 131 22.48 11.49 5.07
C ASP A 131 22.01 12.31 6.28
N THR A 132 20.86 13.01 6.18
CA THR A 132 20.34 13.86 7.26
C THR A 132 19.15 13.25 7.99
N SER A 133 18.51 12.22 7.43
CA SER A 133 17.24 11.69 7.92
C SER A 133 17.24 10.17 8.06
N ASP A 134 16.38 9.66 8.94
CA ASP A 134 16.14 8.23 9.07
C ASP A 134 15.24 7.74 7.93
N THR A 135 15.75 6.91 7.04
CA THR A 135 14.99 6.38 5.88
C THR A 135 13.86 5.45 6.28
N ARG A 136 13.83 4.95 7.52
CA ARG A 136 12.75 4.07 8.04
C ARG A 136 11.41 4.79 8.16
N ILE A 137 11.43 6.12 8.27
CA ILE A 137 10.20 6.93 8.37
C ILE A 137 9.78 7.53 7.03
N TRP A 138 10.54 7.29 5.96
CA TRP A 138 10.23 7.82 4.63
C TRP A 138 9.02 7.09 4.04
N ALA A 139 8.20 7.84 3.31
CA ALA A 139 7.05 7.26 2.64
C ALA A 139 7.50 6.37 1.48
N ILE A 140 6.69 5.39 1.13
CA ILE A 140 6.98 4.45 0.04
C ILE A 140 6.25 4.91 -1.21
N ASP A 141 6.95 4.98 -2.34
CA ASP A 141 6.37 5.39 -3.61
C ASP A 141 5.64 4.22 -4.28
N HIS A 142 4.32 4.14 -4.06
CA HIS A 142 3.42 3.18 -4.72
C HIS A 142 2.72 3.75 -5.96
N SER A 143 3.21 4.85 -6.54
CA SER A 143 2.55 5.51 -7.68
C SER A 143 2.40 4.63 -8.93
N ALA A 144 3.18 3.55 -9.03
CA ALA A 144 3.17 2.63 -10.17
C ALA A 144 1.92 1.74 -10.25
N ILE A 145 1.24 1.42 -9.13
CA ILE A 145 0.07 0.51 -9.14
C ILE A 145 -1.06 1.09 -8.28
N ARG A 146 -2.16 1.48 -8.93
CA ARG A 146 -3.36 1.93 -8.23
C ARG A 146 -4.32 0.75 -7.99
N SER A 147 -4.21 0.14 -6.82
CA SER A 147 -5.01 -1.03 -6.40
C SER A 147 -6.52 -0.75 -6.29
N ASP A 148 -6.96 0.50 -6.34
CA ASP A 148 -8.39 0.86 -6.33
C ASP A 148 -9.20 0.21 -7.46
N TYR A 149 -8.56 -0.10 -8.59
CA TYR A 149 -9.22 -0.58 -9.82
C TYR A 149 -9.17 -2.09 -10.03
N VAL A 150 -8.45 -2.83 -9.18
CA VAL A 150 -8.21 -4.27 -9.34
C VAL A 150 -8.40 -4.98 -8.00
N ASN A 151 -9.12 -6.11 -8.00
CA ASN A 151 -9.20 -6.96 -6.81
C ASN A 151 -8.07 -8.00 -6.87
N ILE A 152 -7.05 -7.82 -6.03
CA ILE A 152 -5.83 -8.63 -6.01
C ILE A 152 -5.86 -9.53 -4.79
N THR A 153 -5.59 -10.83 -5.00
CA THR A 153 -5.27 -11.78 -3.94
C THR A 153 -3.84 -12.28 -4.13
N VAL A 154 -2.95 -11.92 -3.21
CA VAL A 154 -1.58 -12.43 -3.16
C VAL A 154 -1.55 -13.66 -2.26
N VAL A 155 -1.00 -14.77 -2.76
CA VAL A 155 -0.82 -16.00 -1.97
C VAL A 155 0.66 -16.22 -1.76
N GLU A 156 1.11 -16.02 -0.53
CA GLU A 156 2.52 -16.14 -0.16
C GLU A 156 2.70 -17.35 0.76
N LEU A 157 3.71 -18.17 0.47
CA LEU A 157 4.02 -19.35 1.26
C LEU A 157 4.62 -18.95 2.61
N ASP A 158 5.50 -17.96 2.62
CA ASP A 158 6.33 -17.60 3.76
C ASP A 158 5.75 -16.43 4.57
N PRO A 159 5.31 -16.66 5.82
CA PRO A 159 4.81 -15.57 6.66
C PRO A 159 5.85 -14.47 6.94
N VAL A 160 7.15 -14.78 6.89
CA VAL A 160 8.21 -13.78 7.09
C VAL A 160 8.26 -12.79 5.93
N VAL A 161 8.05 -13.25 4.69
CA VAL A 161 7.97 -12.35 3.52
C VAL A 161 6.79 -11.40 3.67
N VAL A 162 5.63 -11.91 4.11
CA VAL A 162 4.44 -11.08 4.37
C VAL A 162 4.70 -10.06 5.48
N GLU A 163 5.38 -10.45 6.57
CA GLU A 163 5.74 -9.55 7.66
C GLU A 163 6.65 -8.41 7.18
N ILE A 164 7.67 -8.74 6.39
CA ILE A 164 8.58 -7.75 5.81
C ILE A 164 7.84 -6.81 4.87
N ALA A 165 7.01 -7.36 3.98
CA ALA A 165 6.26 -6.59 3.00
C ALA A 165 5.32 -5.56 3.66
N ARG A 166 4.62 -5.97 4.72
CA ARG A 166 3.74 -5.09 5.50
C ARG A 166 4.51 -4.02 6.27
N SER A 167 5.64 -4.39 6.88
CA SER A 167 6.38 -3.50 7.77
C SER A 167 7.26 -2.50 7.04
N TRP A 168 7.80 -2.88 5.87
CA TRP A 168 8.88 -2.13 5.21
C TRP A 168 8.59 -1.76 3.76
N PHE A 169 7.62 -2.41 3.11
CA PHE A 169 7.25 -2.18 1.71
C PHE A 169 5.80 -1.69 1.54
N GLY A 170 5.15 -1.26 2.63
CA GLY A 170 3.85 -0.57 2.54
C GLY A 170 2.70 -1.44 2.04
N VAL A 171 2.86 -2.77 2.04
CA VAL A 171 1.78 -3.70 1.67
C VAL A 171 0.68 -3.64 2.72
N MET A 172 -0.48 -3.13 2.31
CA MET A 172 -1.67 -3.02 3.17
C MET A 172 -2.81 -3.83 2.58
N GLU A 173 -3.49 -4.58 3.45
CA GLU A 173 -4.75 -5.22 3.08
C GLU A 173 -5.88 -4.20 2.97
N SER A 174 -6.76 -4.41 2.01
CA SER A 174 -7.93 -3.57 1.78
C SER A 174 -9.09 -4.42 1.25
N LYS A 175 -10.20 -3.78 0.91
CA LYS A 175 -11.32 -4.45 0.25
C LYS A 175 -10.94 -5.10 -1.09
N ASN A 176 -9.95 -4.53 -1.78
CA ASN A 176 -9.52 -4.95 -3.12
C ASN A 176 -8.09 -5.52 -3.12
N HIS A 177 -7.46 -5.68 -1.95
CA HIS A 177 -6.11 -6.21 -1.83
C HIS A 177 -6.04 -7.16 -0.63
N HIS A 178 -5.86 -8.44 -0.92
CA HIS A 178 -5.89 -9.50 0.08
C HIS A 178 -4.54 -10.22 0.06
N VAL A 179 -3.99 -10.47 1.25
CA VAL A 179 -2.75 -11.22 1.40
C VAL A 179 -3.04 -12.49 2.20
N VAL A 180 -2.83 -13.64 1.57
CA VAL A 180 -3.13 -14.96 2.13
C VAL A 180 -1.83 -15.71 2.33
N VAL A 181 -1.51 -16.04 3.59
CA VAL A 181 -0.37 -16.93 3.88
C VAL A 181 -0.82 -18.38 3.67
N ASN A 182 -0.55 -18.96 2.50
CA ASN A 182 -0.92 -20.33 2.18
C ASN A 182 0.01 -20.94 1.12
N ASP A 183 -0.05 -22.26 0.96
CA ASP A 183 0.54 -22.93 -0.18
C ASP A 183 -0.26 -22.61 -1.46
N GLY A 184 0.40 -22.03 -2.46
CA GLY A 184 -0.23 -21.62 -3.71
C GLY A 184 -0.88 -22.79 -4.48
N LEU A 185 -0.33 -24.00 -4.41
CA LEU A 185 -0.93 -25.17 -5.05
C LEU A 185 -2.24 -25.56 -4.35
N LYS A 186 -2.26 -25.55 -3.01
CA LYS A 186 -3.48 -25.82 -2.25
C LYS A 186 -4.53 -24.76 -2.49
N PHE A 187 -4.12 -23.49 -2.52
CA PHE A 187 -5.04 -22.38 -2.79
C PHE A 187 -5.71 -22.51 -4.17
N ILE A 188 -4.94 -22.77 -5.23
CA ILE A 188 -5.50 -22.97 -6.58
C ILE A 188 -6.42 -24.21 -6.62
N GLU A 189 -6.06 -25.30 -5.91
CA GLU A 189 -6.90 -26.50 -5.83
C GLU A 189 -8.26 -26.22 -5.16
N GLU A 190 -8.26 -25.48 -4.04
CA GLU A 190 -9.46 -25.07 -3.32
C GLU A 190 -10.31 -24.07 -4.13
N ALA A 191 -9.65 -23.15 -4.84
CA ALA A 191 -10.31 -22.24 -5.77
C ALA A 191 -11.03 -23.01 -6.90
N GLY A 192 -10.38 -24.04 -7.46
CA GLY A 192 -10.98 -24.92 -8.46
C GLY A 192 -12.20 -25.67 -7.92
N LYS A 193 -12.13 -26.21 -6.69
CA LYS A 193 -13.24 -26.92 -6.04
C LYS A 193 -14.43 -26.01 -5.71
N SER A 194 -14.15 -24.76 -5.33
CA SER A 194 -15.18 -23.76 -5.00
C SER A 194 -15.81 -23.11 -6.23
N GLY A 195 -15.25 -23.33 -7.43
CA GLY A 195 -15.69 -22.69 -8.67
C GLY A 195 -15.26 -21.22 -8.78
N SER A 196 -14.30 -20.78 -7.96
CA SER A 196 -13.74 -19.43 -8.02
C SER A 196 -13.01 -19.19 -9.33
N LYS A 197 -13.11 -17.97 -9.87
CA LYS A 197 -12.55 -17.59 -11.17
C LYS A 197 -11.76 -16.29 -11.09
N PHE A 198 -10.67 -16.24 -11.83
CA PHE A 198 -9.76 -15.08 -11.91
C PHE A 198 -9.58 -14.64 -13.36
N ASP A 199 -9.50 -13.32 -13.58
CA ASP A 199 -9.19 -12.74 -14.89
C ASP A 199 -7.70 -12.84 -15.20
N VAL A 200 -6.86 -12.74 -14.17
CA VAL A 200 -5.41 -12.91 -14.29
C VAL A 200 -4.91 -13.77 -13.14
N VAL A 201 -4.06 -14.74 -13.46
CA VAL A 201 -3.25 -15.47 -12.49
C VAL A 201 -1.80 -15.18 -12.82
N VAL A 202 -1.06 -14.60 -11.88
CA VAL A 202 0.38 -14.38 -12.00
C VAL A 202 1.08 -15.39 -11.12
N LEU A 203 1.93 -16.23 -11.71
CA LEU A 203 2.79 -17.16 -11.00
C LEU A 203 4.19 -16.54 -10.86
N ASP A 204 4.44 -15.99 -9.69
CA ASP A 204 5.74 -15.47 -9.26
C ASP A 204 6.22 -16.21 -8.02
N ALA A 205 6.68 -17.44 -8.23
CA ALA A 205 7.07 -18.34 -7.14
C ALA A 205 8.29 -19.15 -7.53
N CYS A 206 9.35 -19.07 -6.72
CA CYS A 206 10.64 -19.69 -7.00
C CYS A 206 11.02 -20.71 -5.91
N ASP A 207 11.87 -21.67 -6.26
CA ASP A 207 12.50 -22.61 -5.33
C ASP A 207 14.01 -22.37 -5.22
N GLU A 208 14.75 -23.32 -4.63
CA GLU A 208 16.20 -23.24 -4.43
C GLU A 208 17.01 -23.86 -5.58
N ALA A 209 16.37 -24.20 -6.70
CA ALA A 209 17.05 -24.86 -7.81
C ALA A 209 18.01 -23.91 -8.53
N ILE A 210 19.26 -24.32 -8.69
CA ILE A 210 20.31 -23.51 -9.32
C ILE A 210 20.01 -23.20 -10.80
N ARG A 211 19.52 -24.18 -11.57
CA ARG A 211 19.46 -24.10 -13.05
C ARG A 211 18.12 -23.57 -13.61
N SER A 212 17.14 -23.31 -12.75
CA SER A 212 15.83 -22.73 -13.10
C SER A 212 15.03 -22.67 -11.79
N PRO A 213 15.29 -21.65 -10.96
CA PRO A 213 14.61 -21.49 -9.67
C PRO A 213 13.16 -21.05 -9.86
N CYS A 214 12.87 -20.31 -10.94
CA CYS A 214 11.57 -19.72 -11.21
C CYS A 214 11.01 -20.19 -12.58
N PRO A 215 9.74 -20.62 -12.65
CA PRO A 215 8.91 -20.97 -11.51
C PRO A 215 9.44 -22.22 -10.80
N GLY A 216 9.13 -22.36 -9.51
CA GLY A 216 9.53 -23.50 -8.70
C GLY A 216 9.12 -24.84 -9.32
N ALA A 217 9.88 -25.90 -9.08
CA ALA A 217 9.70 -27.25 -9.62
C ALA A 217 8.29 -27.80 -9.42
N ALA A 218 7.66 -27.47 -8.28
CA ALA A 218 6.30 -27.86 -7.98
C ALA A 218 5.26 -27.33 -8.98
N PHE A 219 5.55 -26.18 -9.63
CA PHE A 219 4.68 -25.57 -10.63
C PHE A 219 4.99 -26.00 -12.07
N ARG A 220 6.12 -26.66 -12.31
CA ARG A 220 6.56 -27.14 -13.63
C ARG A 220 5.91 -28.49 -14.01
N ASN A 221 4.60 -28.60 -13.81
CA ASN A 221 3.82 -29.81 -14.05
C ASN A 221 2.57 -29.49 -14.86
N VAL A 222 2.32 -30.26 -15.94
CA VAL A 222 1.15 -30.10 -16.81
C VAL A 222 -0.16 -30.11 -16.01
N LYS A 223 -0.30 -30.98 -15.00
CA LYS A 223 -1.50 -31.02 -14.16
C LYS A 223 -1.70 -29.74 -13.36
N VAL A 224 -0.61 -29.12 -12.91
CA VAL A 224 -0.68 -27.86 -12.17
C VAL A 224 -1.05 -26.71 -13.10
N ILE A 225 -0.49 -26.69 -14.31
CA ILE A 225 -0.84 -25.70 -15.34
C ILE A 225 -2.33 -25.85 -15.74
N GLU A 226 -2.81 -27.09 -15.91
CA GLU A 226 -4.24 -27.37 -16.15
C GLU A 226 -5.12 -26.91 -14.98
N MET A 227 -4.65 -27.07 -13.74
CA MET A 227 -5.34 -26.61 -12.55
C MET A 227 -5.43 -25.07 -12.52
N MET A 228 -4.33 -24.36 -12.83
CA MET A 228 -4.34 -22.89 -12.96
C MET A 228 -5.27 -22.42 -14.08
N LYS A 229 -5.23 -23.10 -15.24
CA LYS A 229 -6.17 -22.84 -16.34
C LYS A 229 -7.63 -23.04 -15.91
N SER A 230 -7.88 -24.04 -15.06
CA SER A 230 -9.23 -24.35 -14.58
C SER A 230 -9.83 -23.26 -13.68
N VAL A 231 -9.01 -22.40 -13.08
CA VAL A 231 -9.46 -21.26 -12.26
C VAL A 231 -9.49 -19.93 -13.02
N LEU A 232 -9.11 -19.92 -14.31
CA LEU A 232 -9.26 -18.72 -15.14
C LEU A 232 -10.68 -18.58 -15.69
N THR A 233 -11.09 -17.33 -15.92
CA THR A 233 -12.25 -17.00 -16.76
C THR A 233 -12.00 -17.40 -18.22
N SER A 234 -13.03 -17.38 -19.07
CA SER A 234 -12.89 -17.76 -20.49
C SER A 234 -11.93 -16.84 -21.27
N THR A 235 -11.73 -15.62 -20.79
CA THR A 235 -10.81 -14.62 -21.35
C THR A 235 -9.60 -14.38 -20.45
N GLY A 236 -9.43 -15.21 -19.41
CA GLY A 236 -8.41 -15.00 -18.41
C GLY A 236 -7.01 -15.34 -18.91
N VAL A 237 -6.00 -14.72 -18.28
CA VAL A 237 -4.59 -14.87 -18.64
C VAL A 237 -3.81 -15.52 -17.50
N LEU A 238 -2.98 -16.50 -17.83
CA LEU A 238 -1.94 -17.01 -16.95
C LEU A 238 -0.61 -16.36 -17.35
N GLU A 239 -0.05 -15.55 -16.46
CA GLU A 239 1.29 -15.01 -16.58
C GLU A 239 2.22 -15.80 -15.67
N ILE A 240 3.36 -16.24 -16.20
CA ILE A 240 4.38 -16.96 -15.44
C ILE A 240 5.64 -16.11 -15.51
N THR A 241 6.08 -15.60 -14.37
CA THR A 241 7.34 -14.86 -14.28
C THR A 241 8.49 -15.86 -14.13
N GLY A 242 9.62 -15.54 -14.74
CA GLY A 242 10.86 -16.26 -14.55
C GLY A 242 11.99 -15.25 -14.45
N THR A 243 12.88 -15.41 -13.47
CA THR A 243 14.15 -14.69 -13.50
C THR A 243 14.96 -15.18 -14.69
N MET A 244 15.19 -14.24 -15.61
CA MET A 244 15.94 -14.32 -16.87
C MET A 244 15.35 -15.21 -17.97
N LEU A 245 14.41 -14.63 -18.73
CA LEU A 245 14.36 -14.81 -20.17
C LEU A 245 14.23 -13.43 -20.83
N PHE A 246 15.37 -12.88 -21.29
CA PHE A 246 15.36 -11.89 -22.37
C PHE A 246 14.76 -12.58 -23.60
N ILE A 247 13.45 -12.47 -23.82
CA ILE A 247 12.90 -12.54 -25.17
C ILE A 247 12.63 -11.10 -25.57
N PRO A 248 13.32 -10.55 -26.57
CA PRO A 248 12.88 -9.32 -27.19
C PRO A 248 11.55 -9.63 -27.89
N LEU A 249 10.43 -9.21 -27.31
CA LEU A 249 9.13 -9.17 -28.01
C LEU A 249 8.66 -7.72 -28.13
N MET A 250 9.52 -6.90 -28.73
CA MET A 250 9.06 -5.92 -29.70
C MET A 250 9.66 -6.32 -31.06
N GLY A 251 8.78 -6.59 -32.03
CA GLY A 251 9.14 -6.63 -33.45
C GLY A 251 9.11 -8.01 -34.10
N THR A 252 7.92 -8.44 -34.52
CA THR A 252 7.70 -8.97 -35.88
C THR A 252 6.24 -8.69 -36.28
N GLU A 253 5.99 -7.50 -36.83
CA GLU A 253 4.97 -7.37 -37.88
C GLU A 253 5.72 -7.40 -39.21
N GLU A 254 5.74 -8.57 -39.84
CA GLU A 254 5.75 -8.62 -41.30
C GLU A 254 4.29 -8.49 -41.75
N TYR A 255 3.93 -7.33 -42.28
CA TYR A 255 3.21 -7.13 -43.55
C TYR A 255 3.25 -5.64 -43.94
#